data_AF-A0A6L3Y3U4-F1
#
_entry.id   AF-A0A6L3Y3U4-F1
#
_cell.length_a   1.000
_cell.length_b   1.000
_cell.length_c   1.000
_cell.angle_alpha   90.00
_cell.angle_beta   90.00
_cell.angle_gamma   90.00
#
_symmetry.space_group_name_H-M   'P 1'
#
loop_
_entity.id
_entity.type
_entity.pdbx_description
1 polymer ?
#
loop_
_entity_poly.entity_id
_entity_poly.type
_entity_poly.pdbx_seq_one_letter_code
_entity_poly.pdbx_strand_id
1 'polypeptide(L)'
;MQLVDHPFVKFDHLKPVYNFTYPLFRTISDKFRGYINYSKLIDYDKVPRARSVSLYLHVPFCETICSFCPFQKGAFKHTSQIDDYTDALVREISIKGNFVRSLGGRIRTIYIGGGSPSVLSMEPSSLAHRQVLRLFSDTVLRECGYAPCNGHSYIRDANCGLLNLAGMCSADNFRYHKYLHGYHDDYVVGFGASAQSILGPLITRANPNRSDYIADTREHGAPKVHYNWAPTRQSASKALCMRLPYSGYVAKERIDWRNVDPFVRENLRHVIKAGLVVEDEHCMQLTRTGWQWYSGLMFYLLPQADRAVLDDYVAEMLNAPAVLDGATEVFTAA
;
A
#
# COMPACT_ATOMS: atom_id res chain seq x y z
N MET A 1 -16.22 -25.19 -18.30
CA MET A 1 -16.87 -24.36 -17.27
C MET A 1 -17.78 -23.38 -17.99
N GLN A 2 -19.06 -23.69 -18.08
CA GLN A 2 -20.08 -22.83 -18.71
C GLN A 2 -20.62 -21.89 -17.63
N LEU A 3 -20.25 -20.61 -17.71
CA LEU A 3 -20.71 -19.54 -16.83
C LEU A 3 -21.92 -18.87 -17.51
N VAL A 4 -23.09 -19.50 -17.46
CA VAL A 4 -24.29 -19.03 -18.18
C VAL A 4 -25.35 -18.43 -17.26
N ASP A 5 -25.33 -18.78 -15.97
CA ASP A 5 -26.38 -18.40 -15.01
C ASP A 5 -25.95 -17.33 -14.00
N HIS A 6 -24.76 -16.74 -14.15
CA HIS A 6 -24.32 -15.65 -13.29
C HIS A 6 -24.54 -14.31 -14.01
N PRO A 7 -25.31 -13.37 -13.45
CA PRO A 7 -25.40 -12.03 -14.02
C PRO A 7 -23.98 -11.46 -14.05
N PHE A 8 -23.48 -11.19 -15.25
CA PHE A 8 -22.19 -10.53 -15.43
C PHE A 8 -22.26 -9.18 -14.69
N VAL A 9 -21.48 -9.04 -13.62
CA VAL A 9 -21.29 -7.75 -12.96
C VAL A 9 -20.53 -6.87 -13.95
N LYS A 10 -21.14 -5.75 -14.34
CA LYS A 10 -20.47 -4.76 -15.18
C LYS A 10 -19.20 -4.29 -14.45
N PHE A 11 -18.09 -4.22 -15.18
CA PHE A 11 -16.77 -3.87 -14.64
C PHE A 11 -16.58 -2.34 -14.62
N ASP A 12 -17.62 -1.60 -14.22
CA ASP A 12 -17.68 -0.13 -14.19
C ASP A 12 -17.34 0.45 -12.82
N HIS A 13 -17.37 -0.36 -11.76
CA HIS A 13 -16.82 -0.02 -10.45
C HIS A 13 -15.55 -0.81 -10.14
N LEU A 14 -14.40 -0.24 -10.53
CA LEU A 14 -13.08 -0.66 -10.06
C LEU A 14 -12.89 -0.24 -8.60
N LYS A 15 -13.39 -1.06 -7.67
CA LYS A 15 -12.92 -1.06 -6.29
C LYS A 15 -12.04 -2.29 -6.10
N PRO A 16 -10.72 -2.16 -6.33
CA PRO A 16 -9.85 -3.30 -6.51
C PRO A 16 -9.77 -4.12 -5.22
N VAL A 17 -10.44 -5.27 -5.24
CA VAL A 17 -10.15 -6.39 -4.35
C VAL A 17 -8.66 -6.77 -4.43
N TYR A 18 -7.98 -6.42 -5.54
CA TYR A 18 -6.54 -6.59 -5.76
C TYR A 18 -5.63 -5.63 -4.98
N ASN A 19 -6.16 -4.57 -4.35
CA ASN A 19 -5.38 -3.69 -3.47
C ASN A 19 -5.44 -4.18 -2.02
N PHE A 20 -5.05 -5.43 -1.78
CA PHE A 20 -4.98 -5.99 -0.44
C PHE A 20 -3.92 -5.26 0.39
N THR A 21 -4.31 -4.15 1.02
CA THR A 21 -3.63 -3.60 2.17
C THR A 21 -3.98 -4.50 3.33
N TYR A 22 -2.98 -5.05 4.00
CA TYR A 22 -3.19 -5.99 5.09
C TYR A 22 -2.57 -5.49 6.39
N PRO A 23 -3.29 -5.56 7.53
CA PRO A 23 -4.71 -5.93 7.67
C PRO A 23 -5.67 -5.01 6.91
N LEU A 24 -6.87 -5.50 6.57
CA LEU A 24 -7.80 -4.77 5.70
C LEU A 24 -8.28 -3.48 6.37
N PHE A 25 -8.19 -2.34 5.68
CA PHE A 25 -8.62 -1.06 6.21
C PHE A 25 -10.12 -1.01 6.56
N ARG A 26 -10.97 -1.87 5.99
CA ARG A 26 -12.41 -1.93 6.38
C ARG A 26 -12.66 -2.69 7.70
N THR A 27 -11.66 -3.36 8.26
CA THR A 27 -11.70 -3.78 9.68
C THR A 27 -11.61 -2.57 10.63
N ILE A 28 -11.37 -1.37 10.10
CA ILE A 28 -11.23 -0.14 10.85
C ILE A 28 -12.59 0.49 11.05
N SER A 29 -13.01 0.54 12.31
CA SER A 29 -14.17 1.30 12.71
C SER A 29 -13.94 2.79 12.45
N ASP A 30 -14.94 3.48 11.88
CA ASP A 30 -14.94 4.95 11.77
C ASP A 30 -14.86 5.68 13.13
N LYS A 31 -14.96 4.93 14.23
CA LYS A 31 -14.82 5.42 15.61
C LYS A 31 -13.44 6.02 15.92
N PHE A 32 -12.37 5.65 15.21
CA PHE A 32 -11.01 6.09 15.52
C PHE A 32 -10.48 7.08 14.47
N ARG A 33 -10.81 8.36 14.68
CA ARG A 33 -10.34 9.49 13.86
C ARG A 33 -9.70 10.53 14.78
N GLY A 34 -8.48 10.95 14.48
CA GLY A 34 -7.78 11.93 15.30
C GLY A 34 -6.40 12.29 14.79
N TYR A 35 -5.66 13.03 15.61
CA TYR A 35 -4.28 13.41 15.32
C TYR A 35 -3.33 12.45 16.03
N ILE A 36 -2.44 11.82 15.29
CA ILE A 36 -1.39 10.98 15.85
C ILE A 36 -0.16 11.83 16.11
N ASN A 37 0.29 11.83 17.37
CA ASN A 37 1.56 12.40 17.72
C ASN A 37 2.68 11.37 17.46
N TYR A 38 3.31 11.46 16.30
CA TYR A 38 4.37 10.54 15.89
C TYR A 38 5.59 10.54 16.82
N SER A 39 5.88 11.66 17.50
CA SER A 39 6.95 11.72 18.51
C SER A 39 6.64 10.84 19.72
N LYS A 40 5.36 10.74 20.13
CA LYS A 40 4.94 9.83 21.20
C LYS A 40 4.94 8.36 20.80
N LEU A 41 4.95 8.06 19.50
CA LEU A 41 5.03 6.68 19.02
C LEU A 41 6.46 6.12 19.05
N ILE A 42 7.48 6.98 19.18
CA ILE A 42 8.89 6.57 19.16
C ILE A 42 9.21 5.54 20.26
N ASP A 43 8.70 5.79 21.46
CA ASP A 43 8.92 4.95 22.65
C ASP A 43 7.67 4.14 23.02
N TYR A 44 6.72 3.99 22.08
CA TYR A 44 5.48 3.28 22.37
C TYR A 44 5.63 1.79 22.08
N ASP A 45 5.65 0.97 23.12
CA ASP A 45 5.87 -0.49 23.03
C ASP A 45 4.95 -1.22 22.05
N LYS A 46 3.75 -0.69 21.78
CA LYS A 46 2.82 -1.28 20.81
C LYS A 46 3.22 -1.03 19.35
N VAL A 47 4.17 -0.13 19.07
CA VAL A 47 4.78 0.06 17.75
C VAL A 47 6.25 -0.36 17.86
N PRO A 48 6.54 -1.66 17.76
CA PRO A 48 7.91 -2.15 17.90
C PRO A 48 8.79 -1.67 16.74
N ARG A 49 10.10 -1.87 16.90
CA ARG A 49 11.06 -1.54 15.83
C ARG A 49 10.78 -2.37 14.58
N ALA A 50 10.90 -1.71 13.43
CA ALA A 50 10.79 -2.35 12.14
C ALA A 50 12.12 -3.03 11.77
N ARG A 51 12.07 -4.15 11.05
CA ARG A 51 13.25 -4.70 10.38
C ARG A 51 13.52 -3.97 9.07
N SER A 52 12.46 -3.61 8.34
CA SER A 52 12.55 -2.83 7.11
C SER A 52 11.44 -1.81 7.01
N VAL A 53 11.72 -0.71 6.29
CA VAL A 53 10.78 0.38 6.08
C VAL A 53 10.65 0.67 4.58
N SER A 54 9.43 0.82 4.12
CA SER A 54 9.08 1.36 2.81
C SER A 54 8.38 2.69 2.97
N LEU A 55 8.78 3.69 2.18
CA LEU A 55 8.12 4.99 2.16
C LEU A 55 7.17 5.05 0.97
N TYR A 56 5.96 5.57 1.16
CA TYR A 56 5.02 5.85 0.09
C TYR A 56 4.61 7.32 0.11
N LEU A 57 4.92 8.04 -0.96
CA LEU A 57 4.52 9.42 -1.18
C LEU A 57 3.33 9.44 -2.15
N HIS A 58 2.16 9.85 -1.65
CA HIS A 58 0.97 9.98 -2.47
C HIS A 58 0.88 11.38 -3.08
N VAL A 59 0.66 11.46 -4.39
CA VAL A 59 0.44 12.70 -5.15
C VAL A 59 -0.91 12.60 -5.86
N PRO A 60 -1.99 13.17 -5.30
CA PRO A 60 -3.38 12.91 -5.72
C PRO A 60 -3.85 13.80 -6.88
N PHE A 61 -2.95 14.19 -7.79
CA PHE A 61 -3.24 15.14 -8.87
C PHE A 61 -3.07 14.52 -10.23
N CYS A 62 -4.01 14.77 -11.13
CA CYS A 62 -3.93 14.38 -12.53
C CYS A 62 -4.34 15.56 -13.40
N GLU A 63 -3.67 15.72 -14.53
CA GLU A 63 -4.10 16.67 -15.57
C GLU A 63 -5.36 16.14 -16.26
N THR A 64 -5.36 14.86 -16.63
CA THR A 64 -6.52 14.15 -17.21
C THR A 64 -6.90 12.95 -16.35
N ILE A 65 -8.20 12.74 -16.14
CA ILE A 65 -8.72 11.60 -15.37
C ILE A 65 -9.05 10.43 -16.31
N CYS A 66 -8.25 9.37 -16.23
CA CYS A 66 -8.51 8.13 -16.95
C CYS A 66 -9.67 7.36 -16.30
N SER A 67 -10.67 6.97 -17.08
CA SER A 67 -11.86 6.22 -16.63
C SER A 67 -11.52 4.86 -15.98
N PHE A 68 -10.45 4.21 -16.43
CA PHE A 68 -10.02 2.90 -15.91
C PHE A 68 -9.18 2.98 -14.63
N CYS A 69 -8.71 4.16 -14.22
CA CYS A 69 -7.68 4.24 -13.19
C CYS A 69 -8.31 4.10 -11.78
N PRO A 70 -7.88 3.11 -10.96
CA PRO A 70 -8.48 2.86 -9.64
C PRO A 70 -7.83 3.67 -8.51
N PHE A 71 -6.76 4.42 -8.77
CA PHE A 71 -6.05 5.16 -7.73
C PHE A 71 -6.82 6.40 -7.26
N GLN A 72 -6.70 6.72 -5.97
CA GLN A 72 -7.17 7.98 -5.42
C GLN A 72 -6.43 9.14 -6.08
N LYS A 73 -7.19 10.01 -6.74
CA LYS A 73 -6.69 11.15 -7.52
C LYS A 73 -7.85 12.09 -7.80
N GLY A 74 -7.53 13.31 -8.24
CA GLY A 74 -8.51 14.20 -8.83
C GLY A 74 -7.83 15.27 -9.66
N ALA A 75 -8.58 15.88 -10.56
CA ALA A 75 -8.10 17.02 -11.32
C ALA A 75 -7.72 18.17 -10.38
N PHE A 76 -6.79 19.02 -10.82
CA PHE A 76 -6.51 20.32 -10.24
C PHE A 76 -7.01 21.40 -11.19
N LYS A 77 -7.49 22.52 -10.63
CA LYS A 77 -7.98 23.68 -11.40
C LYS A 77 -6.90 24.74 -11.53
N HIS A 78 -6.09 24.91 -10.48
CA HIS A 78 -5.03 25.91 -10.40
C HIS A 78 -3.77 25.28 -9.81
N THR A 79 -2.60 25.74 -10.27
CA THR A 79 -1.29 25.27 -9.79
C THR A 79 -1.07 25.59 -8.32
N SER A 80 -1.68 26.67 -7.80
CA SER A 80 -1.67 26.98 -6.36
C SER A 80 -2.22 25.86 -5.47
N GLN A 81 -3.11 25.00 -5.98
CA GLN A 81 -3.60 23.83 -5.23
C GLN A 81 -2.51 22.76 -5.07
N ILE A 82 -1.60 22.67 -6.03
CA ILE A 82 -0.45 21.77 -6.00
C ILE A 82 0.58 22.34 -5.01
N ASP A 83 0.82 23.64 -5.03
CA ASP A 83 1.73 24.33 -4.09
C ASP A 83 1.25 24.16 -2.65
N ASP A 84 -0.04 24.45 -2.39
CA ASP A 84 -0.66 24.30 -1.07
C ASP A 84 -0.54 22.87 -0.52
N TYR A 85 -0.71 21.89 -1.40
CA TYR A 85 -0.55 20.47 -1.07
C TYR A 85 0.91 20.10 -0.81
N THR A 86 1.83 20.62 -1.62
CA THR A 86 3.26 20.36 -1.50
C THR A 86 3.79 20.90 -0.18
N ASP A 87 3.36 22.10 0.23
CA ASP A 87 3.70 22.67 1.54
C ASP A 87 3.21 21.79 2.69
N ALA A 88 1.97 21.31 2.63
CA ALA A 88 1.43 20.39 3.62
C ALA A 88 2.23 19.08 3.65
N LEU A 89 2.58 18.53 2.48
CA LEU A 89 3.35 17.31 2.33
C LEU A 89 4.76 17.43 2.94
N VAL A 90 5.46 18.54 2.68
CA VAL A 90 6.79 18.82 3.24
C VAL A 90 6.73 18.93 4.77
N ARG A 91 5.68 19.56 5.31
CA ARG A 91 5.45 19.59 6.75
C ARG A 91 5.26 18.19 7.31
N GLU A 92 4.37 17.39 6.72
CA GLU A 92 4.14 15.99 7.14
C GLU A 92 5.43 15.15 7.11
N ILE A 93 6.24 15.29 6.06
CA ILE A 93 7.55 14.63 5.94
C ILE A 93 8.46 15.03 7.10
N SER A 94 8.51 16.32 7.42
CA SER A 94 9.35 16.84 8.52
C SER A 94 8.93 16.26 9.88
N ILE A 95 7.63 16.13 10.12
CA ILE A 95 7.08 15.58 11.37
C ILE A 95 7.38 14.09 11.50
N LYS A 96 7.08 13.31 10.45
CA LYS A 96 7.28 11.86 10.48
C LYS A 96 8.75 11.47 10.33
N GLY A 97 9.62 12.34 9.83
CA GLY A 97 11.02 12.03 9.57
C GLY A 97 11.80 11.54 10.80
N ASN A 98 11.51 12.08 11.99
CA ASN A 98 12.09 11.61 13.24
C ASN A 98 11.56 10.22 13.63
N PHE A 99 10.26 10.01 13.49
CA PHE A 99 9.63 8.72 13.75
C PHE A 99 10.12 7.62 12.78
N VAL A 100 10.25 7.92 11.48
CA VAL A 100 10.82 6.99 10.50
C VAL A 100 12.23 6.56 10.89
N ARG A 101 13.06 7.50 11.37
CA ARG A 101 14.41 7.19 11.85
C ARG A 101 14.40 6.33 13.12
N SER A 102 13.44 6.57 14.03
CA SER A 102 13.35 5.82 15.28
C SER A 102 12.86 4.38 15.12
N LEU A 103 12.15 4.06 14.02
CA LEU A 103 11.74 2.68 13.71
C LEU A 103 12.93 1.72 13.59
N GLY A 104 14.15 2.20 13.35
CA GLY A 104 15.39 1.42 13.31
C GLY A 104 15.56 0.51 12.08
N GLY A 105 14.48 0.28 11.33
CA GLY A 105 14.51 -0.54 10.12
C GLY A 105 15.23 0.15 8.97
N ARG A 106 15.89 -0.64 8.12
CA ARG A 106 16.52 -0.11 6.89
C ARG A 106 15.42 0.36 5.94
N ILE A 107 15.51 1.60 5.46
CA ILE A 107 14.65 2.06 4.37
C ILE A 107 15.06 1.28 3.11
N ARG A 108 14.16 0.43 2.63
CA ARG A 108 14.40 -0.47 1.49
C ARG A 108 13.86 0.10 0.21
N THR A 109 12.74 0.82 0.28
CA THR A 109 12.08 1.32 -0.93
C THR A 109 11.42 2.66 -0.70
N ILE A 110 11.36 3.45 -1.77
CA ILE A 110 10.59 4.69 -1.84
C ILE A 110 9.67 4.55 -3.05
N TYR A 111 8.37 4.66 -2.81
CA TYR A 111 7.31 4.61 -3.81
C TYR A 111 6.70 6.00 -3.93
N ILE A 112 6.63 6.55 -5.13
CA ILE A 112 5.93 7.82 -5.39
C ILE A 112 4.80 7.51 -6.36
N GLY A 113 3.55 7.81 -6.00
CA GLY A 113 2.40 7.43 -6.83
C GLY A 113 1.10 8.11 -6.45
N GLY A 114 -0.02 7.61 -6.95
CA GLY A 114 -1.35 8.20 -6.75
C GLY A 114 -1.96 8.59 -8.09
N GLY A 115 -2.06 9.89 -8.34
CA GLY A 115 -2.28 10.46 -9.66
C GLY A 115 -0.98 10.46 -10.47
N SER A 116 -0.51 11.66 -10.84
CA SER A 116 0.66 11.89 -11.67
C SER A 116 1.73 12.64 -10.86
N PRO A 117 2.67 11.95 -10.20
CA PRO A 117 3.71 12.61 -9.39
C PRO A 117 4.49 13.71 -10.12
N SER A 118 4.61 13.59 -11.44
CA SER A 118 5.27 14.56 -12.31
C SER A 118 4.63 15.95 -12.33
N VAL A 119 3.44 16.13 -11.74
CA VAL A 119 2.77 17.44 -11.65
C VAL A 119 3.30 18.33 -10.51
N LEU A 120 4.09 17.79 -9.56
CA LEU A 120 4.69 18.57 -8.48
C LEU A 120 5.82 19.53 -8.95
N SER A 121 6.11 19.60 -10.25
CA SER A 121 7.13 20.52 -10.77
C SER A 121 6.62 21.97 -10.80
N MET A 122 7.42 22.90 -10.29
CA MET A 122 7.18 24.35 -10.33
C MET A 122 6.91 24.85 -11.77
N GLU A 123 6.01 25.81 -11.90
CA GLU A 123 5.62 26.43 -13.18
C GLU A 123 6.75 27.27 -13.83
N PRO A 124 6.78 27.38 -15.18
CA PRO A 124 5.98 26.62 -16.13
C PRO A 124 6.58 25.22 -16.36
N SER A 125 5.71 24.23 -16.21
CA SER A 125 5.99 22.80 -16.25
C SER A 125 6.35 22.28 -17.65
N SER A 126 7.46 22.77 -18.21
CA SER A 126 8.04 22.15 -19.40
C SER A 126 8.42 20.68 -19.10
N LEU A 127 8.32 19.81 -20.12
CA LEU A 127 8.82 18.43 -20.04
C LEU A 127 10.27 18.38 -19.49
N ALA A 128 11.08 19.40 -19.83
CA ALA A 128 12.45 19.54 -19.37
C ALA A 128 12.55 19.72 -17.84
N HIS A 129 11.72 20.55 -17.20
CA HIS A 129 11.73 20.70 -15.73
C HIS A 129 11.33 19.40 -15.02
N ARG A 130 10.31 18.70 -15.54
CA ARG A 130 9.89 17.38 -15.02
C ARG A 130 11.01 16.35 -15.15
N GLN A 131 11.74 16.38 -16.27
CA GLN A 131 12.92 15.53 -16.47
C GLN A 131 14.06 15.91 -15.54
N VAL A 132 14.35 17.20 -15.32
CA VAL A 132 15.43 17.67 -14.44
C VAL A 132 15.18 17.29 -12.98
N LEU A 133 13.98 17.53 -12.43
CA LEU A 133 13.65 17.14 -11.05
C LEU A 133 13.71 15.61 -10.87
N ARG A 134 13.26 14.87 -11.89
CA ARG A 134 13.38 13.41 -11.90
C ARG A 134 14.84 12.97 -11.93
N LEU A 135 15.67 13.57 -12.79
CA LEU A 135 17.10 13.29 -12.90
C LEU A 135 17.85 13.66 -11.62
N PHE A 136 17.54 14.80 -11.01
CA PHE A 136 18.15 15.23 -9.76
C PHE A 136 17.76 14.30 -8.60
N SER A 137 16.46 13.99 -8.47
CA SER A 137 15.98 13.04 -7.45
C SER A 137 16.57 11.65 -7.67
N ASP A 138 16.65 11.19 -8.92
CA ASP A 138 17.29 9.91 -9.29
C ASP A 138 18.77 9.92 -8.92
N THR A 139 19.49 11.00 -9.23
CA THR A 139 20.91 11.16 -8.87
C THR A 139 21.11 11.13 -7.36
N VAL A 140 20.37 11.93 -6.60
CA VAL A 140 20.46 11.96 -5.13
C VAL A 140 20.11 10.61 -4.52
N LEU A 141 19.08 9.94 -5.02
CA LEU A 141 18.69 8.62 -4.53
C LEU A 141 19.76 7.57 -4.85
N ARG A 142 20.39 7.63 -6.03
CA ARG A 142 21.56 6.80 -6.38
C ARG A 142 22.76 7.03 -5.48
N GLU A 143 23.09 8.29 -5.17
CA GLU A 143 24.13 8.63 -4.20
C GLU A 143 23.79 8.11 -2.79
N CYS A 144 22.50 8.08 -2.44
CA CYS A 144 22.03 7.45 -1.20
C CYS A 144 21.99 5.90 -1.26
N GLY A 145 22.46 5.30 -2.36
CA GLY A 145 22.54 3.87 -2.58
C GLY A 145 21.21 3.21 -2.95
N TYR A 146 20.26 3.95 -3.52
CA TYR A 146 19.04 3.41 -4.12
C TYR A 146 19.14 3.36 -5.64
N ALA A 147 18.49 2.40 -6.27
CA ALA A 147 18.34 2.42 -7.73
C ALA A 147 16.86 2.44 -8.10
N PRO A 148 16.48 3.05 -9.23
CA PRO A 148 15.13 2.91 -9.74
C PRO A 148 14.84 1.44 -10.02
N CYS A 149 13.62 0.98 -9.72
CA CYS A 149 13.15 -0.35 -10.10
C CYS A 149 11.97 -0.29 -11.08
N ASN A 150 11.31 0.86 -11.20
CA ASN A 150 10.27 1.12 -12.19
C ASN A 150 10.19 2.64 -12.47
N GLY A 151 9.15 3.09 -13.19
CA GLY A 151 8.99 4.50 -13.55
C GLY A 151 8.98 5.49 -12.37
N HIS A 152 8.62 5.06 -11.15
CA HIS A 152 8.36 5.95 -10.01
C HIS A 152 8.85 5.41 -8.64
N SER A 153 9.55 4.27 -8.61
CA SER A 153 9.97 3.61 -7.38
C SER A 153 11.47 3.32 -7.35
N TYR A 154 12.03 3.37 -6.14
CA TYR A 154 13.44 3.13 -5.86
C TYR A 154 13.60 2.01 -4.84
N ILE A 155 14.66 1.19 -4.99
CA ILE A 155 14.99 0.08 -4.10
C ILE A 155 16.45 0.14 -3.65
N ARG A 156 16.72 -0.37 -2.44
CA ARG A 156 18.06 -0.53 -1.87
C ARG A 156 18.25 -1.96 -1.36
N ASP A 157 18.95 -2.77 -2.16
CA ASP A 157 19.35 -4.12 -1.79
C ASP A 157 20.83 -4.14 -1.37
N ALA A 158 21.17 -4.95 -0.37
CA ALA A 158 22.53 -5.09 0.14
C ALA A 158 23.45 -5.85 -0.83
N ASN A 159 22.88 -6.67 -1.71
CA ASN A 159 23.61 -7.48 -2.68
C ASN A 159 23.70 -6.85 -4.07
N CYS A 160 23.05 -5.70 -4.27
CA CYS A 160 23.07 -5.01 -5.54
C CYS A 160 24.01 -3.81 -5.42
N GLY A 161 25.12 -3.83 -6.15
CA GLY A 161 25.83 -2.60 -6.50
C GLY A 161 24.91 -1.67 -7.31
N LEU A 162 25.46 -0.61 -7.93
CA LEU A 162 24.72 0.20 -8.91
C LEU A 162 23.96 -0.71 -9.89
N LEU A 163 22.63 -0.81 -9.73
CA LEU A 163 21.81 -1.73 -10.50
C LEU A 163 21.86 -1.31 -11.97
N ASN A 164 22.41 -2.17 -12.82
CA ASN A 164 22.30 -2.03 -14.27
C ASN A 164 20.87 -2.40 -14.73
N LEU A 165 20.50 -2.06 -15.97
CA LEU A 165 19.15 -2.35 -16.50
C LEU A 165 18.73 -3.82 -16.33
N ALA A 166 19.65 -4.76 -16.53
CA ALA A 166 19.38 -6.19 -16.37
C ALA A 166 19.05 -6.56 -14.91
N GLY A 167 19.77 -5.96 -13.94
CA GLY A 167 19.48 -6.09 -12.52
C GLY A 167 18.15 -5.42 -12.13
N MET A 168 17.79 -4.30 -12.74
CA MET A 168 16.51 -3.61 -12.48
C MET A 168 15.29 -4.45 -12.94
N CYS A 169 15.43 -5.18 -14.04
CA CYS A 169 14.38 -6.02 -14.62
C CYS A 169 14.36 -7.46 -14.09
N SER A 170 15.25 -7.82 -13.14
CA SER A 170 15.24 -9.17 -12.59
C SER A 170 13.97 -9.41 -11.76
N ALA A 171 13.45 -10.65 -11.81
CA ALA A 171 12.24 -11.04 -11.06
C ALA A 171 12.38 -10.86 -9.53
N ASP A 172 13.59 -10.72 -9.01
CA ASP A 172 13.84 -10.51 -7.57
C ASP A 172 13.82 -9.03 -7.16
N ASN A 173 14.09 -8.14 -8.11
CA ASN A 173 14.12 -6.68 -7.92
C ASN A 173 12.82 -6.01 -8.38
N PHE A 174 12.16 -6.54 -9.41
CA PHE A 174 10.85 -6.08 -9.88
C PHE A 174 9.70 -6.80 -9.17
N ARG A 175 9.63 -6.70 -7.84
CA ARG A 175 8.46 -7.16 -7.06
C ARG A 175 7.76 -5.97 -6.43
N TYR A 176 6.81 -5.41 -7.17
CA TYR A 176 5.84 -4.46 -6.61
C TYR A 176 5.30 -5.03 -5.29
N HIS A 177 5.08 -4.21 -4.27
CA HIS A 177 4.53 -4.67 -2.98
C HIS A 177 5.38 -5.67 -2.17
N LYS A 178 6.61 -6.05 -2.53
CA LYS A 178 7.46 -7.01 -1.76
C LYS A 178 7.52 -6.73 -0.25
N TYR A 179 7.58 -5.46 0.12
CA TYR A 179 7.64 -5.01 1.52
C TYR A 179 6.24 -4.67 2.07
N LEU A 180 5.31 -4.21 1.22
CA LEU A 180 3.90 -4.04 1.61
C LEU A 180 3.29 -5.38 2.05
N HIS A 181 3.50 -6.42 1.24
CA HIS A 181 3.14 -7.82 1.48
C HIS A 181 4.32 -8.60 2.08
N GLY A 182 5.17 -7.92 2.85
CA GLY A 182 6.29 -8.52 3.57
C GLY A 182 5.87 -9.26 4.84
N TYR A 183 6.76 -9.29 5.81
CA TYR A 183 6.51 -9.81 7.14
C TYR A 183 5.84 -8.77 8.05
N HIS A 184 5.49 -9.19 9.26
CA HIS A 184 4.84 -8.35 10.28
C HIS A 184 5.73 -7.18 10.74
N ASP A 185 7.04 -7.31 10.62
CA ASP A 185 8.10 -6.34 10.96
C ASP A 185 8.62 -5.57 9.72
N ASP A 186 7.97 -5.71 8.56
CA ASP A 186 8.21 -4.91 7.36
C ASP A 186 7.14 -3.80 7.27
N TYR A 187 7.55 -2.56 7.54
CA TYR A 187 6.64 -1.43 7.72
C TYR A 187 6.51 -0.60 6.46
N VAL A 188 5.36 0.03 6.30
CA VAL A 188 5.11 1.03 5.25
C VAL A 188 4.71 2.35 5.93
N VAL A 189 5.38 3.44 5.56
CA VAL A 189 5.05 4.79 6.04
C VAL A 189 4.54 5.60 4.87
N GLY A 190 3.25 5.94 4.93
CA GLY A 190 2.58 6.74 3.92
C GLY A 190 2.62 8.24 4.25
N PHE A 191 2.72 9.06 3.22
CA PHE A 191 2.72 10.51 3.25
C PHE A 191 1.76 11.04 2.19
N GLY A 192 1.03 12.11 2.50
CA GLY A 192 0.05 12.71 1.63
C GLY A 192 -1.39 12.26 1.91
N ALA A 193 -2.36 13.05 1.44
CA ALA A 193 -3.78 12.70 1.47
C ALA A 193 -4.04 11.25 1.02
N SER A 194 -4.94 10.54 1.69
CA SER A 194 -5.25 9.11 1.46
C SER A 194 -4.11 8.10 1.71
N ALA A 195 -2.87 8.55 1.94
CA ALA A 195 -1.75 7.64 2.14
C ALA A 195 -1.93 6.82 3.42
N GLN A 196 -1.60 5.53 3.31
CA GLN A 196 -1.69 4.58 4.41
C GLN A 196 -0.31 4.28 5.00
N SER A 197 -0.25 4.15 6.32
CA SER A 197 0.89 3.59 7.03
C SER A 197 0.49 2.27 7.70
N ILE A 198 1.40 1.29 7.66
CA ILE A 198 1.29 -0.01 8.31
C ILE A 198 2.54 -0.14 9.19
N LEU A 199 2.34 0.04 10.49
CA LEU A 199 3.37 0.19 11.53
C LEU A 199 3.21 -0.96 12.53
N GLY A 200 3.40 -2.19 12.04
CA GLY A 200 3.12 -3.41 12.80
C GLY A 200 1.62 -3.55 13.05
N PRO A 201 1.13 -3.46 14.30
CA PRO A 201 -0.30 -3.49 14.60
C PRO A 201 -1.01 -2.16 14.34
N LEU A 202 -0.30 -1.02 14.28
CA LEU A 202 -0.92 0.27 14.02
C LEU A 202 -1.07 0.51 12.52
N ILE A 203 -2.31 0.74 12.08
CA ILE A 203 -2.63 1.13 10.70
C ILE A 203 -3.20 2.53 10.73
N THR A 204 -2.73 3.40 9.84
CA THR A 204 -3.22 4.79 9.75
C THR A 204 -3.53 5.15 8.31
N ARG A 205 -4.50 6.01 8.06
CA ARG A 205 -4.75 6.62 6.74
C ARG A 205 -5.07 8.09 6.88
N ALA A 206 -4.34 8.93 6.15
CA ALA A 206 -4.65 10.35 6.06
C ALA A 206 -6.00 10.58 5.39
N ASN A 207 -6.66 11.69 5.71
CA ASN A 207 -7.92 12.06 5.08
C ASN A 207 -7.76 12.05 3.53
N PRO A 208 -8.63 11.33 2.79
CA PRO A 208 -8.58 11.33 1.32
C PRO A 208 -9.02 12.66 0.69
N ASN A 209 -9.73 13.52 1.43
CA ASN A 209 -10.05 14.88 1.00
C ASN A 209 -8.78 15.76 1.10
N ARG A 210 -8.36 16.31 -0.03
CA ARG A 210 -7.15 17.13 -0.12
C ARG A 210 -7.26 18.43 0.65
N SER A 211 -8.42 19.09 0.61
CA SER A 211 -8.64 20.36 1.30
C SER A 211 -8.55 20.18 2.80
N ASP A 212 -9.20 19.13 3.33
CA ASP A 212 -9.12 18.79 4.75
C ASP A 212 -7.69 18.41 5.16
N TYR A 213 -7.00 17.60 4.34
CA TYR A 213 -5.59 17.24 4.58
C TYR A 213 -4.68 18.48 4.67
N ILE A 214 -4.85 19.43 3.76
CA ILE A 214 -4.09 20.69 3.73
C ILE A 214 -4.42 21.54 4.97
N ALA A 215 -5.71 21.71 5.27
CA ALA A 215 -6.19 22.48 6.41
C ALA A 215 -5.68 21.90 7.74
N ASP A 216 -5.87 20.59 7.96
CA ASP A 216 -5.40 19.88 9.14
C ASP A 216 -3.89 20.04 9.35
N THR A 217 -3.11 19.87 8.28
CA THR A 217 -1.65 19.97 8.35
C THR A 217 -1.18 21.40 8.59
N ARG A 218 -1.92 22.41 8.10
CA ARG A 218 -1.66 23.84 8.37
C ARG A 218 -1.99 24.22 9.80
N GLU A 219 -3.15 23.83 10.29
CA GLU A 219 -3.69 24.27 11.59
C GLU A 219 -3.08 23.49 12.76
N HIS A 220 -2.96 22.17 12.63
CA HIS A 220 -2.56 21.29 13.73
C HIS A 220 -1.13 20.76 13.59
N GLY A 221 -0.44 21.13 12.51
CA GLY A 221 0.91 20.65 12.25
C GLY A 221 0.98 19.14 12.07
N ALA A 222 -0.10 18.48 11.63
CA ALA A 222 -0.14 17.09 11.17
C ALA A 222 -1.52 16.82 10.53
N PRO A 223 -1.62 15.93 9.53
CA PRO A 223 -2.93 15.56 8.98
C PRO A 223 -3.73 14.76 10.01
N LYS A 224 -5.05 14.97 10.04
CA LYS A 224 -5.96 14.07 10.74
C LYS A 224 -5.96 12.73 10.04
N VAL A 225 -5.88 11.67 10.83
CA VAL A 225 -5.86 10.29 10.32
C VAL A 225 -6.99 9.47 10.91
N HIS A 226 -7.48 8.56 10.10
CA HIS A 226 -8.18 7.38 10.59
C HIS A 226 -7.12 6.37 11.03
N TYR A 227 -7.30 5.69 12.16
CA TYR A 227 -6.35 4.69 12.61
C TYR A 227 -7.01 3.49 13.27
N ASN A 228 -6.28 2.37 13.33
CA ASN A 228 -6.71 1.17 14.02
C ASN A 228 -5.52 0.41 14.59
N TRP A 229 -5.80 -0.40 15.60
CA TRP A 229 -4.87 -1.36 16.16
C TRP A 229 -5.33 -2.76 15.80
N ALA A 230 -4.66 -3.36 14.81
CA ALA A 230 -4.90 -4.73 14.44
C ALA A 230 -4.46 -5.67 15.57
N PRO A 231 -5.24 -6.73 15.87
CA PRO A 231 -4.82 -7.78 16.78
C PRO A 231 -3.49 -8.39 16.36
N THR A 232 -2.64 -8.73 17.32
CA THR A 232 -1.34 -9.38 17.08
C THR A 232 -1.44 -10.59 16.16
N ARG A 233 -2.54 -11.35 16.27
CA ARG A 233 -2.77 -12.54 15.43
C ARG A 233 -2.96 -12.23 13.96
N GLN A 234 -3.60 -11.12 13.61
CA GLN A 234 -3.69 -10.67 12.22
C GLN A 234 -2.30 -10.28 11.71
N SER A 235 -1.60 -9.39 12.41
CA SER A 235 -0.23 -8.98 12.01
C SER A 235 0.72 -10.17 11.84
N ALA A 236 0.71 -11.15 12.77
CA ALA A 236 1.52 -12.36 12.68
C ALA A 236 1.18 -13.24 11.47
N SER A 237 -0.08 -13.22 11.02
CA SER A 237 -0.57 -14.02 9.88
C SER A 237 -0.19 -13.43 8.52
N LYS A 238 0.25 -12.15 8.47
CA LYS A 238 0.62 -11.43 7.23
C LYS A 238 1.55 -12.23 6.31
N ALA A 239 2.53 -12.92 6.89
CA ALA A 239 3.51 -13.69 6.12
C ALA A 239 2.88 -14.88 5.36
N LEU A 240 1.79 -15.44 5.88
CA LEU A 240 1.09 -16.57 5.30
C LEU A 240 -0.01 -16.16 4.32
N CYS A 241 -0.76 -15.10 4.62
CA CYS A 241 -1.85 -14.64 3.75
C CYS A 241 -1.40 -13.69 2.65
N MET A 242 -0.33 -12.91 2.87
CA MET A 242 0.17 -11.95 1.89
C MET A 242 1.44 -12.43 1.23
N ARG A 243 2.50 -12.65 2.03
CA ARG A 243 3.84 -12.86 1.50
C ARG A 243 3.97 -14.18 0.73
N LEU A 244 3.58 -15.30 1.33
CA LEU A 244 3.71 -16.60 0.69
C LEU A 244 2.97 -16.66 -0.65
N PRO A 245 1.67 -16.29 -0.74
CA PRO A 245 0.96 -16.30 -2.02
C PRO A 245 1.51 -15.29 -3.02
N TYR A 246 1.83 -14.07 -2.58
CA TYR A 246 2.25 -13.00 -3.49
C TYR A 246 3.68 -13.19 -4.03
N SER A 247 4.60 -13.60 -3.16
CA SER A 247 6.02 -13.76 -3.52
C SER A 247 6.39 -15.20 -3.88
N GLY A 248 5.48 -16.14 -3.67
CA GLY A 248 5.72 -17.58 -3.83
C GLY A 248 6.62 -18.20 -2.78
N TYR A 249 7.04 -17.44 -1.75
CA TYR A 249 8.05 -17.86 -0.79
C TYR A 249 7.83 -17.23 0.59
N VAL A 250 8.06 -18.01 1.64
CA VAL A 250 8.23 -17.48 2.99
C VAL A 250 9.23 -18.28 3.80
N ALA A 251 10.18 -17.60 4.44
CA ALA A 251 11.07 -18.18 5.45
C ALA A 251 10.29 -18.40 6.76
N LYS A 252 10.32 -19.63 7.28
CA LYS A 252 9.58 -20.05 8.48
C LYS A 252 10.07 -19.36 9.75
N GLU A 253 11.36 -19.11 9.86
CA GLU A 253 12.01 -18.41 11.00
C GLU A 253 11.52 -16.97 11.18
N ARG A 254 10.99 -16.35 10.12
CA ARG A 254 10.47 -14.97 10.14
C ARG A 254 8.97 -14.90 10.48
N ILE A 255 8.32 -16.05 10.68
CA ILE A 255 6.91 -16.12 11.03
C ILE A 255 6.78 -16.20 12.54
N ASP A 256 5.95 -15.34 13.12
CA ASP A 256 5.58 -15.45 14.54
C ASP A 256 4.55 -16.56 14.73
N TRP A 257 5.03 -17.80 14.66
CA TRP A 257 4.22 -19.00 14.87
C TRP A 257 3.55 -19.05 16.25
N ARG A 258 3.90 -18.23 17.24
CA ARG A 258 3.12 -18.24 18.50
C ARG A 258 1.79 -17.53 18.31
N ASN A 259 1.80 -16.46 17.51
CA ASN A 259 0.63 -15.60 17.34
C ASN A 259 -0.14 -15.81 16.03
N VAL A 260 0.34 -16.59 15.05
CA VAL A 260 -0.45 -16.87 13.83
C VAL A 260 -1.87 -17.36 14.20
N ASP A 261 -2.85 -16.76 13.54
CA ASP A 261 -4.26 -17.05 13.74
C ASP A 261 -4.56 -18.54 13.51
N PRO A 262 -5.22 -19.24 14.46
CA PRO A 262 -5.49 -20.68 14.33
C PRO A 262 -6.22 -21.07 13.03
N PHE A 263 -7.12 -20.23 12.55
CA PHE A 263 -7.85 -20.45 11.30
C PHE A 263 -6.89 -20.44 10.10
N VAL A 264 -5.95 -19.50 10.07
CA VAL A 264 -4.92 -19.41 9.02
C VAL A 264 -4.01 -20.62 9.04
N ARG A 265 -3.64 -21.12 10.23
CA ARG A 265 -2.82 -22.33 10.36
C ARG A 265 -3.53 -23.57 9.83
N GLU A 266 -4.82 -23.70 10.12
CA GLU A 266 -5.61 -24.83 9.63
C GLU A 266 -5.72 -24.79 8.10
N ASN A 267 -6.05 -23.62 7.55
CA ASN A 267 -6.12 -23.46 6.10
C ASN A 267 -4.76 -23.70 5.42
N LEU A 268 -3.65 -23.32 6.05
CA LEU A 268 -2.32 -23.63 5.54
C LEU A 268 -2.10 -25.15 5.40
N ARG A 269 -2.55 -25.96 6.38
CA ARG A 269 -2.47 -27.44 6.29
C ARG A 269 -3.25 -27.97 5.10
N HIS A 270 -4.43 -27.42 4.82
CA HIS A 270 -5.21 -27.79 3.63
C HIS A 270 -4.48 -27.45 2.33
N VAL A 271 -3.90 -26.25 2.25
CA VAL A 271 -3.14 -25.79 1.09
C VAL A 271 -1.91 -26.67 0.83
N ILE A 272 -1.19 -27.07 1.88
CA ILE A 272 -0.04 -27.99 1.80
C ILE A 272 -0.51 -29.38 1.36
N LYS A 273 -1.55 -29.93 2.01
CA LYS A 273 -2.13 -31.24 1.66
C LYS A 273 -2.64 -31.30 0.21
N ALA A 274 -3.14 -30.18 -0.31
CA ALA A 274 -3.59 -30.06 -1.70
C ALA A 274 -2.44 -29.92 -2.72
N GLY A 275 -1.18 -29.89 -2.28
CA GLY A 275 -0.01 -29.77 -3.16
C GLY A 275 0.16 -28.37 -3.77
N LEU A 276 -0.47 -27.35 -3.20
CA LEU A 276 -0.35 -25.95 -3.66
C LEU A 276 0.88 -25.27 -3.04
N VAL A 277 1.30 -25.71 -1.85
CA VAL A 277 2.52 -25.27 -1.16
C VAL A 277 3.34 -26.51 -0.80
N VAL A 278 4.65 -26.42 -1.01
CA VAL A 278 5.64 -27.37 -0.47
C VAL A 278 6.45 -26.69 0.63
N GLU A 279 6.93 -27.48 1.58
CA GLU A 279 7.71 -26.98 2.70
C GLU A 279 8.90 -27.89 3.01
N ASP A 280 9.98 -27.26 3.46
CA ASP A 280 11.15 -27.93 4.07
C ASP A 280 11.34 -27.42 5.51
N GLU A 281 12.48 -27.68 6.13
CA GLU A 281 12.77 -27.23 7.49
C GLU A 281 12.78 -25.69 7.63
N HIS A 282 13.17 -24.96 6.58
CA HIS A 282 13.48 -23.53 6.65
C HIS A 282 12.43 -22.64 5.97
N CYS A 283 11.74 -23.13 4.95
CA CYS A 283 10.87 -22.31 4.11
C CYS A 283 9.62 -23.04 3.61
N MET A 284 8.70 -22.24 3.06
CA MET A 284 7.54 -22.70 2.30
C MET A 284 7.54 -22.01 0.94
N GLN A 285 7.17 -22.75 -0.10
CA GLN A 285 7.15 -22.28 -1.49
C GLN A 285 5.87 -22.70 -2.21
N LEU A 286 5.38 -21.85 -3.10
CA LEU A 286 4.29 -22.24 -4.00
C LEU A 286 4.79 -23.25 -5.03
N THR A 287 3.98 -24.29 -5.28
CA THR A 287 4.19 -25.15 -6.44
C THR A 287 3.78 -24.45 -7.73
N ARG A 288 4.07 -25.05 -8.89
CA ARG A 288 3.55 -24.55 -10.18
C ARG A 288 2.03 -24.38 -10.17
N THR A 289 1.31 -25.32 -9.56
CA THR A 289 -0.15 -25.24 -9.39
C THR A 289 -0.53 -24.16 -8.38
N GLY A 290 0.19 -24.05 -7.26
CA GLY A 290 -0.01 -22.98 -6.28
C GLY A 290 0.03 -21.58 -6.90
N TRP A 291 0.97 -21.34 -7.81
CA TRP A 291 1.05 -20.07 -8.57
C TRP A 291 -0.17 -19.78 -9.42
N GLN A 292 -0.83 -20.80 -9.99
CA GLN A 292 -2.08 -20.60 -10.74
C GLN A 292 -3.24 -20.14 -9.84
N TRP A 293 -3.12 -20.36 -8.52
CA TRP A 293 -4.13 -20.04 -7.53
C TRP A 293 -3.69 -18.94 -6.55
N TYR A 294 -2.62 -18.20 -6.82
CA TYR A 294 -2.01 -17.30 -5.84
C TYR A 294 -3.00 -16.27 -5.24
N SER A 295 -3.87 -15.68 -6.06
CA SER A 295 -4.89 -14.74 -5.60
C SER A 295 -5.97 -15.41 -4.73
N GLY A 296 -6.36 -16.64 -5.08
CA GLY A 296 -7.27 -17.46 -4.28
C GLY A 296 -6.63 -17.87 -2.95
N LEU A 297 -5.33 -18.17 -2.94
CA LEU A 297 -4.56 -18.46 -1.72
C LEU A 297 -4.46 -17.24 -0.81
N MET A 298 -4.29 -16.03 -1.36
CA MET A 298 -4.32 -14.80 -0.56
C MET A 298 -5.62 -14.71 0.22
N PHE A 299 -6.77 -14.90 -0.43
CA PHE A 299 -8.08 -14.87 0.23
C PHE A 299 -8.29 -16.04 1.21
N TYR A 300 -7.98 -17.27 0.79
CA TYR A 300 -8.21 -18.47 1.58
C TYR A 300 -7.41 -18.48 2.90
N LEU A 301 -6.20 -17.93 2.87
CA LEU A 301 -5.31 -17.83 4.03
C LEU A 301 -5.54 -16.57 4.86
N LEU A 302 -6.49 -15.67 4.53
CA LEU A 302 -6.81 -14.53 5.39
C LEU A 302 -7.43 -15.01 6.72
N PRO A 303 -7.14 -14.33 7.84
CA PRO A 303 -7.88 -14.54 9.08
C PRO A 303 -9.38 -14.34 8.90
N GLN A 304 -10.18 -15.02 9.72
CA GLN A 304 -11.64 -14.97 9.62
C GLN A 304 -12.20 -13.55 9.71
N ALA A 305 -11.63 -12.69 10.55
CA ALA A 305 -12.06 -11.30 10.69
C ALA A 305 -11.86 -10.46 9.41
N ASP A 306 -10.76 -10.68 8.68
CA ASP A 306 -10.52 -10.01 7.40
C ASP A 306 -11.44 -10.59 6.31
N ARG A 307 -11.68 -11.91 6.33
CA ARG A 307 -12.60 -12.57 5.39
C ARG A 307 -14.03 -12.08 5.55
N ALA A 308 -14.54 -11.99 6.79
CA ALA A 308 -15.88 -11.49 7.06
C ALA A 308 -16.10 -10.09 6.48
N VAL A 309 -15.11 -9.20 6.58
CA VAL A 309 -15.16 -7.86 5.97
C VAL A 309 -15.25 -7.92 4.44
N LEU A 310 -14.58 -8.88 3.80
CA LEU A 310 -14.68 -9.08 2.35
C LEU A 310 -16.01 -9.71 1.95
N ASP A 311 -16.50 -10.68 2.73
CA ASP A 311 -17.78 -11.34 2.48
C ASP A 311 -18.94 -10.35 2.61
N ASP A 312 -18.95 -9.51 3.65
CA ASP A 312 -19.91 -8.41 3.84
C ASP A 312 -19.82 -7.42 2.67
N TYR A 313 -18.59 -7.08 2.23
CA TYR A 313 -18.40 -6.19 1.09
C TYR A 313 -18.93 -6.79 -0.23
N VAL A 314 -18.71 -8.09 -0.46
CA VAL A 314 -19.27 -8.78 -1.63
C VAL A 314 -20.80 -8.78 -1.56
N ALA A 315 -21.38 -9.04 -0.38
CA ALA A 315 -22.82 -8.98 -0.17
C ALA A 315 -23.38 -7.56 -0.43
N GLU A 316 -22.72 -6.51 0.04
CA GLU A 316 -23.06 -5.11 -0.27
C GLU A 316 -23.06 -4.85 -1.78
N MET A 317 -22.05 -5.34 -2.51
CA MET A 317 -21.93 -5.13 -3.95
C MET A 317 -22.96 -5.93 -4.76
N LEU A 318 -23.30 -7.15 -4.33
CA LEU A 318 -24.35 -7.96 -4.97
C LEU A 318 -25.75 -7.37 -4.76
N ASN A 319 -25.97 -6.71 -3.62
CA ASN A 319 -27.24 -6.06 -3.29
C ASN A 319 -27.32 -4.60 -3.75
N ALA A 320 -26.20 -4.02 -4.21
CA ALA A 320 -26.20 -2.68 -4.77
C ALA A 320 -26.96 -2.69 -6.10
N PRO A 321 -27.85 -1.71 -6.36
CA PRO A 321 -28.48 -1.60 -7.67
C PRO A 321 -27.38 -1.48 -8.73
N ALA A 322 -27.47 -2.32 -9.76
CA ALA A 322 -26.57 -2.22 -10.90
C ALA A 322 -26.75 -0.83 -11.52
N VAL A 323 -25.78 0.06 -11.35
CA VAL A 323 -25.74 1.34 -12.04
C VAL A 323 -25.29 1.06 -13.46
N LEU A 324 -26.21 0.52 -14.27
CA LEU A 324 -26.02 0.38 -15.70
C LEU A 324 -26.02 1.80 -16.27
N ASP A 325 -24.84 2.34 -16.60
CA ASP A 325 -24.68 3.65 -17.27
C ASP A 325 -25.90 4.06 -18.11
N GLY A 326 -26.63 5.03 -17.60
CA GLY A 326 -27.78 5.67 -18.23
C GLY A 326 -27.74 7.16 -17.88
N ALA A 327 -27.70 8.00 -18.92
CA ALA A 327 -27.63 9.46 -18.94
C ALA A 327 -26.71 10.13 -17.90
N THR A 328 -25.53 10.54 -18.35
CA THR A 328 -24.74 11.62 -17.74
C THR A 328 -25.61 12.87 -17.51
N GLU A 329 -26.06 13.08 -16.27
CA GLU A 329 -26.55 14.38 -15.82
C GLU A 329 -25.41 15.21 -15.21
N VAL A 330 -24.76 15.94 -16.11
CA VAL A 330 -24.32 17.35 -16.06
C VAL A 330 -23.79 17.93 -14.73
N PHE A 331 -22.51 18.33 -14.74
CA PHE A 331 -22.03 19.49 -13.99
C PHE A 331 -21.60 20.59 -14.97
N THR A 332 -22.52 21.52 -15.28
CA THR A 332 -22.18 22.82 -15.85
C THR A 332 -22.43 23.88 -14.80
N ALA A 333 -21.37 24.58 -14.41
CA ALA A 333 -21.50 25.83 -13.68
C ALA A 333 -21.85 26.93 -14.69
N ALA A 334 -22.98 27.59 -14.48
CA ALA A 334 -23.18 28.99 -14.78
C ALA A 334 -23.59 29.68 -13.47
#